data_AF-A0A972Y4D7-F1
#
_entry.id   AF-A0A972Y4D7-F1
#
_cell.length_a   1.000
_cell.length_b   1.000
_cell.length_c   1.000
_cell.angle_alpha   90.00
_cell.angle_beta   90.00
_cell.angle_gamma   90.00
#
_symmetry.space_group_name_H-M   'P 1'
#
loop_
_entity.id
_entity.type
_entity.pdbx_description
1 polymer ?
#
loop_
_entity_poly.entity_id
_entity_poly.type
_entity_poly.pdbx_seq_one_letter_code
_entity_poly.pdbx_strand_id
1 'polypeptide(L)'
;NIQISLGKVLATNATNENISAYIKSIALNNHTDNESRKIIAECLFEFTKSASPNRRKNLWNAAYEYWTEWDLGGVSNDYIFNVVFSNLDFAIIGYYKECISDDKRLEIKENLINNMQLLESRWHRSSSSATTYWYRNLSLYQVIEHADRSTENADTWLLLKSYYTPEKFHKNKYNEMLVR
;
A
#
# COMPACT_ATOMS: atom_id res chain seq x y z
N ASN A 1 19.26 -4.38 17.29
CA ASN A 1 17.98 -3.74 16.92
C ASN A 1 16.88 -4.80 17.02
N ILE A 2 15.82 -4.55 17.80
CA ILE A 2 14.74 -5.53 18.05
C ILE A 2 13.96 -5.91 16.78
N GLN A 3 13.79 -4.98 15.83
CA GLN A 3 13.07 -5.23 14.58
C GLN A 3 13.80 -6.23 13.69
N ILE A 4 15.12 -6.11 13.60
CA ILE A 4 15.97 -7.06 12.86
C ILE A 4 15.82 -8.47 13.45
N SER A 5 15.93 -8.61 14.77
CA SER A 5 15.79 -9.92 15.42
C SER A 5 14.39 -10.51 15.22
N LEU A 6 13.35 -9.67 15.30
CA LEU A 6 11.97 -10.09 15.06
C LEU A 6 11.77 -10.58 13.62
N GLY A 7 12.28 -9.84 12.62
CA GLY A 7 12.20 -10.22 11.21
C GLY A 7 12.83 -11.59 10.94
N LYS A 8 14.00 -11.88 11.55
CA LYS A 8 14.64 -13.20 11.47
C LYS A 8 13.79 -14.30 12.10
N VAL A 9 13.27 -14.09 13.30
CA VAL A 9 12.43 -15.08 14.00
C VAL A 9 11.16 -15.37 13.21
N LEU A 10 10.53 -14.32 12.66
CA LEU A 10 9.39 -14.45 11.76
C LEU A 10 9.76 -15.22 10.49
N ALA A 11 10.99 -15.10 9.99
CA ALA A 11 11.42 -15.78 8.77
C ALA A 11 11.75 -17.27 8.99
N THR A 12 12.23 -17.67 10.16
CA THR A 12 12.77 -19.03 10.35
C THR A 12 11.96 -19.90 11.30
N ASN A 13 11.41 -19.32 12.37
CA ASN A 13 10.88 -20.10 13.51
C ASN A 13 9.37 -19.93 13.73
N ALA A 14 8.78 -18.83 13.25
CA ALA A 14 7.35 -18.55 13.45
C ALA A 14 6.43 -19.54 12.69
N THR A 15 5.23 -19.78 13.20
CA THR A 15 4.18 -20.43 12.40
C THR A 15 3.47 -19.41 11.49
N ASN A 16 2.62 -19.88 10.57
CA ASN A 16 1.80 -18.96 9.76
C ASN A 16 0.83 -18.16 10.63
N GLU A 17 0.33 -18.75 11.73
CA GLU A 17 -0.53 -18.09 12.70
C GLU A 17 0.23 -16.98 13.42
N ASN A 18 1.51 -17.19 13.77
CA ASN A 18 2.34 -16.14 14.34
C ASN A 18 2.59 -15.00 13.35
N ILE A 19 2.82 -15.30 12.07
CA ILE A 19 2.95 -14.28 11.02
C ILE A 19 1.66 -13.47 10.89
N SER A 20 0.52 -14.14 10.81
CA SER A 20 -0.79 -13.48 10.73
C SER A 20 -1.05 -12.60 11.96
N ALA A 21 -0.74 -13.10 13.16
CA ALA A 21 -0.88 -12.33 14.40
C ALA A 21 0.05 -11.10 14.42
N TYR A 22 1.30 -11.23 13.95
CA TYR A 22 2.19 -10.08 13.82
C TYR A 22 1.64 -9.03 12.86
N ILE A 23 1.19 -9.43 11.66
CA ILE A 23 0.60 -8.52 10.68
C ILE A 23 -0.61 -7.78 11.28
N LYS A 24 -1.51 -8.51 11.93
CA LYS A 24 -2.71 -7.93 12.56
C LYS A 24 -2.41 -7.05 13.77
N SER A 25 -1.21 -7.15 14.35
CA SER A 25 -0.76 -6.26 15.42
C SER A 25 -0.24 -4.91 14.92
N ILE A 26 0.06 -4.79 13.62
CA ILE A 26 0.54 -3.55 13.03
C ILE A 26 -0.64 -2.61 12.87
N ALA A 27 -0.57 -1.45 13.54
CA ALA A 27 -1.62 -0.45 13.48
C ALA A 27 -1.78 0.11 12.05
N LEU A 28 -3.01 0.03 11.54
CA LEU A 28 -3.44 0.68 10.31
C LEU A 28 -4.25 1.92 10.66
N ASN A 29 -3.80 3.07 10.19
CA ASN A 29 -4.48 4.34 10.37
C ASN A 29 -4.14 5.31 9.23
N ASN A 30 -5.00 6.32 9.09
CA ASN A 30 -4.97 7.26 7.97
C ASN A 30 -3.92 8.37 8.18
N HIS A 31 -3.19 8.34 9.30
CA HIS A 31 -2.22 9.35 9.75
C HIS A 31 -0.87 8.72 10.08
N THR A 32 -0.48 7.74 9.29
CA THR A 32 0.75 6.98 9.55
C THR A 32 1.98 7.87 9.30
N ASP A 33 2.86 7.98 10.29
CA ASP A 33 4.12 8.71 10.16
C ASP A 33 5.22 7.86 9.49
N ASN A 34 6.22 8.53 8.90
CA ASN A 34 7.30 7.85 8.18
C ASN A 34 8.27 7.09 9.11
N GLU A 35 8.36 7.41 10.39
CA GLU A 35 9.24 6.69 11.32
C GLU A 35 8.65 5.32 11.67
N SER A 36 7.36 5.26 11.99
CA SER A 36 6.62 4.01 12.19
C SER A 36 6.74 3.09 10.95
N ARG A 37 6.55 3.64 9.75
CA ARG A 37 6.70 2.89 8.49
C ARG A 37 8.09 2.32 8.29
N LYS A 38 9.13 3.09 8.60
CA LYS A 38 10.54 2.62 8.52
C LYS A 38 10.82 1.51 9.52
N ILE A 39 10.34 1.65 10.76
CA ILE A 39 10.54 0.65 11.82
C ILE A 39 9.93 -0.70 11.40
N ILE A 40 8.70 -0.69 10.89
CA ILE A 40 8.04 -1.90 10.40
C ILE A 40 8.74 -2.44 9.14
N ALA A 41 9.08 -1.57 8.20
CA ALA A 41 9.80 -1.97 6.99
C ALA A 41 11.17 -2.60 7.30
N GLU A 42 11.87 -2.17 8.35
CA GLU A 42 13.15 -2.78 8.75
C GLU A 42 12.96 -4.25 9.18
N CYS A 43 11.91 -4.55 9.95
CA CYS A 43 11.56 -5.92 10.32
C CYS A 43 11.22 -6.76 9.08
N LEU A 44 10.36 -6.23 8.21
CA LEU A 44 9.91 -6.93 7.01
C LEU A 44 11.04 -7.13 5.99
N PHE A 45 11.95 -6.16 5.87
CA PHE A 45 13.13 -6.28 5.05
C PHE A 45 14.05 -7.39 5.55
N GLU A 46 14.32 -7.46 6.86
CA GLU A 46 15.12 -8.56 7.40
C GLU A 46 14.44 -9.92 7.25
N PHE A 47 13.10 -9.95 7.36
CA PHE A 47 12.31 -11.12 7.04
C PHE A 47 12.53 -11.55 5.57
N THR A 48 12.51 -10.63 4.61
CA THR A 48 12.69 -10.97 3.18
C THR A 48 14.03 -11.65 2.89
N LYS A 49 15.10 -11.23 3.57
CA LYS A 49 16.45 -11.79 3.40
C LYS A 49 16.56 -13.24 3.88
N SER A 50 15.81 -13.56 4.92
CA SER A 50 15.95 -14.84 5.64
C SER A 50 14.87 -15.86 5.25
N ALA A 51 13.72 -15.40 4.75
CA ALA A 51 12.57 -16.24 4.46
C ALA A 51 12.64 -16.87 3.05
N SER A 52 12.20 -18.13 2.96
CA SER A 52 11.99 -18.78 1.67
C SER A 52 10.88 -18.09 0.86
N PRO A 53 10.89 -18.19 -0.50
CA PRO A 53 9.89 -17.53 -1.33
C PRO A 53 8.44 -17.86 -0.94
N ASN A 54 8.15 -19.12 -0.64
CA ASN A 54 6.80 -19.52 -0.22
C ASN A 54 6.37 -18.84 1.09
N ARG A 55 7.32 -18.69 2.02
CA ARG A 55 7.05 -18.05 3.30
C ARG A 55 6.87 -16.54 3.17
N ARG A 56 7.60 -15.91 2.25
CA ARG A 56 7.36 -14.50 1.89
C ARG A 56 5.96 -14.29 1.35
N LYS A 57 5.55 -15.11 0.38
CA LYS A 57 4.18 -15.08 -0.16
C LYS A 57 3.11 -15.21 0.92
N ASN A 58 3.29 -16.10 1.89
CA ASN A 58 2.35 -16.23 3.01
C ASN A 58 2.20 -14.93 3.81
N LEU A 59 3.32 -14.26 4.13
CA LEU A 59 3.28 -12.99 4.85
C LEU A 59 2.64 -11.88 4.00
N TRP A 60 3.00 -11.80 2.70
CA TRP A 60 2.43 -10.82 1.78
C TRP A 60 0.93 -10.98 1.60
N ASN A 61 0.44 -12.21 1.45
CA ASN A 61 -0.99 -12.48 1.37
C ASN A 61 -1.72 -12.06 2.65
N ALA A 62 -1.18 -12.41 3.83
CA ALA A 62 -1.78 -12.00 5.11
C ALA A 62 -1.81 -10.47 5.28
N ALA A 63 -0.75 -9.78 4.85
CA ALA A 63 -0.69 -8.32 4.87
C ALA A 63 -1.70 -7.69 3.91
N TYR A 64 -1.81 -8.23 2.70
CA TYR A 64 -2.75 -7.75 1.69
C TYR A 64 -4.21 -7.96 2.10
N GLU A 65 -4.55 -9.12 2.65
CA GLU A 65 -5.88 -9.41 3.20
C GLU A 65 -6.25 -8.38 4.28
N TYR A 66 -5.39 -8.21 5.28
CA TYR A 66 -5.65 -7.28 6.39
C TYR A 66 -5.73 -5.81 5.92
N TRP A 67 -4.84 -5.40 5.01
CA TRP A 67 -4.86 -4.05 4.44
C TRP A 67 -6.10 -3.78 3.59
N THR A 68 -6.58 -4.78 2.84
CA THR A 68 -7.80 -4.68 2.04
C THR A 68 -9.04 -4.60 2.93
N GLU A 69 -9.09 -5.37 4.02
CA GLU A 69 -10.17 -5.29 5.02
C GLU A 69 -10.25 -3.92 5.71
N TRP A 70 -9.11 -3.30 5.98
CA TRP A 70 -9.04 -1.94 6.53
C TRP A 70 -9.55 -0.89 5.53
N ASP A 71 -9.40 -1.15 4.23
CA ASP A 71 -9.94 -0.33 3.14
C ASP A 71 -9.56 1.15 3.27
N LEU A 72 -8.28 1.44 3.56
CA LEU A 72 -7.75 2.80 3.75
C LEU A 72 -8.49 3.64 4.81
N GLY A 73 -9.11 2.99 5.79
CA GLY A 73 -9.89 3.65 6.84
C GLY A 73 -11.33 3.97 6.46
N GLY A 74 -11.85 3.37 5.38
CA GLY A 74 -13.21 3.62 4.91
C GLY A 74 -14.35 3.11 5.81
N VAL A 75 -14.03 2.32 6.84
CA VAL A 75 -15.01 1.83 7.83
C VAL A 75 -15.35 2.91 8.87
N SER A 76 -14.41 3.82 9.16
CA SER A 76 -14.71 5.09 9.81
C SER A 76 -15.36 6.00 8.79
N ASN A 77 -16.45 6.70 9.13
CA ASN A 77 -17.14 7.70 8.28
C ASN A 77 -16.28 8.94 7.93
N ASP A 78 -14.97 8.78 7.90
CA ASP A 78 -13.98 9.83 7.68
C ASP A 78 -13.76 9.99 6.18
N TYR A 79 -13.83 11.23 5.72
CA TYR A 79 -13.51 11.59 4.34
C TYR A 79 -11.99 11.59 4.14
N ILE A 80 -11.55 11.11 2.99
CA ILE A 80 -10.12 11.09 2.61
C ILE A 80 -9.84 12.31 1.73
N PHE A 81 -8.96 13.19 2.21
CA PHE A 81 -8.60 14.43 1.52
C PHE A 81 -7.15 14.48 1.04
N ASN A 82 -6.39 13.41 1.24
CA ASN A 82 -5.00 13.27 0.83
C ASN A 82 -4.70 11.80 0.48
N VAL A 83 -3.56 11.56 -0.16
CA VAL A 83 -3.04 10.20 -0.34
C VAL A 83 -2.78 9.55 1.03
N VAL A 84 -3.29 8.34 1.20
CA VAL A 84 -3.16 7.54 2.41
C VAL A 84 -2.03 6.54 2.23
N PHE A 85 -1.13 6.50 3.21
CA PHE A 85 -0.08 5.51 3.35
C PHE A 85 -0.32 4.67 4.61
N SER A 86 0.33 3.51 4.67
CA SER A 86 0.21 2.60 5.80
C SER A 86 1.56 2.06 6.27
N ASN A 87 1.58 1.56 7.50
CA ASN A 87 2.71 0.79 8.03
C ASN A 87 2.96 -0.50 7.27
N LEU A 88 2.01 -0.97 6.46
CA LEU A 88 2.12 -2.19 5.66
C LEU A 88 2.59 -1.93 4.23
N ASP A 89 2.81 -0.68 3.79
CA ASP A 89 3.09 -0.39 2.37
C ASP A 89 4.26 -1.22 1.82
N PHE A 90 5.32 -1.43 2.61
CA PHE A 90 6.42 -2.32 2.25
C PHE A 90 5.94 -3.74 1.92
N ALA A 91 5.05 -4.30 2.75
CA ALA A 91 4.48 -5.62 2.55
C ALA A 91 3.55 -5.66 1.33
N ILE A 92 2.77 -4.60 1.10
CA ILE A 92 1.87 -4.52 -0.05
C ILE A 92 2.67 -4.43 -1.37
N ILE A 93 3.80 -3.72 -1.37
CA ILE A 93 4.72 -3.71 -2.51
C ILE A 93 5.30 -5.10 -2.75
N GLY A 94 5.71 -5.81 -1.68
CA GLY A 94 6.14 -7.21 -1.77
C GLY A 94 5.07 -8.13 -2.34
N TYR A 95 3.81 -7.94 -1.97
CA TYR A 95 2.67 -8.66 -2.57
C TYR A 95 2.57 -8.43 -4.08
N TYR A 96 2.59 -7.17 -4.52
CA TYR A 96 2.48 -6.84 -5.95
C TYR A 96 3.66 -7.31 -6.79
N LYS A 97 4.85 -7.47 -6.19
CA LYS A 97 6.05 -7.96 -6.86
C LYS A 97 6.15 -9.49 -6.87
N GLU A 98 5.77 -10.16 -5.78
CA GLU A 98 6.01 -11.61 -5.64
C GLU A 98 4.75 -12.48 -5.78
N CYS A 99 3.57 -11.93 -5.56
CA CYS A 99 2.29 -12.67 -5.59
C CYS A 99 1.43 -12.37 -6.82
N ILE A 100 1.65 -11.24 -7.48
CA ILE A 100 0.83 -10.78 -8.61
C ILE A 100 1.67 -10.74 -9.89
N SER A 101 1.11 -11.24 -10.99
CA SER A 101 1.75 -11.16 -12.30
C SER A 101 1.75 -9.73 -12.84
N ASP A 102 2.71 -9.41 -13.70
CA ASP A 102 2.82 -8.09 -14.32
C ASP A 102 1.55 -7.71 -15.09
N ASP A 103 0.98 -8.64 -15.86
CA ASP A 103 -0.28 -8.42 -16.59
C ASP A 103 -1.43 -8.09 -15.64
N LYS A 104 -1.55 -8.80 -14.51
CA LYS A 104 -2.62 -8.54 -13.55
C LYS A 104 -2.43 -7.21 -12.85
N ARG A 105 -1.18 -6.85 -12.54
CA ARG A 105 -0.83 -5.56 -11.93
C ARG A 105 -1.15 -4.41 -12.88
N LEU A 106 -0.87 -4.57 -14.18
CA LEU A 106 -1.25 -3.63 -15.23
C LEU A 106 -2.77 -3.46 -15.30
N GLU A 107 -3.54 -4.56 -15.31
CA GLU A 107 -5.00 -4.53 -15.31
C GLU A 107 -5.57 -3.74 -14.11
N ILE A 108 -5.05 -4.00 -12.91
CA ILE A 108 -5.46 -3.27 -11.69
C ILE A 108 -5.13 -1.78 -11.83
N LYS A 109 -3.93 -1.45 -12.32
CA LYS A 109 -3.48 -0.08 -12.53
C LYS A 109 -4.37 0.67 -13.52
N GLU A 110 -4.70 0.06 -14.65
CA GLU A 110 -5.60 0.63 -15.66
C GLU A 110 -7.01 0.84 -15.11
N ASN A 111 -7.51 -0.11 -14.32
CA ASN A 111 -8.82 0.03 -13.66
C ASN A 111 -8.86 1.22 -12.68
N LEU A 112 -7.80 1.43 -11.89
CA LEU A 112 -7.68 2.60 -11.02
C LEU A 112 -7.67 3.91 -11.80
N ILE A 113 -6.95 3.96 -12.92
CA ILE A 113 -6.92 5.13 -13.82
C ILE A 113 -8.32 5.39 -14.38
N ASN A 114 -9.00 4.35 -14.88
CA ASN A 114 -10.36 4.46 -15.40
C ASN A 114 -11.33 4.94 -14.33
N ASN A 115 -11.25 4.42 -13.10
CA ASN A 115 -12.04 4.90 -11.97
C ASN A 115 -11.81 6.39 -11.71
N MET A 116 -10.55 6.85 -11.68
CA MET A 116 -10.24 8.27 -11.52
C MET A 116 -10.84 9.14 -12.64
N GLN A 117 -10.89 8.64 -13.88
CA GLN A 117 -11.53 9.35 -15.00
C GLN A 117 -13.04 9.45 -14.86
N LEU A 118 -13.67 8.47 -14.20
CA LEU A 118 -15.11 8.46 -13.98
C LEU A 118 -15.58 9.46 -12.90
N LEU A 119 -14.66 10.15 -12.22
CA LEU A 119 -14.97 11.09 -11.14
C LEU A 119 -16.08 12.08 -11.51
N GLU A 120 -16.00 12.74 -12.67
CA GLU A 120 -17.01 13.72 -13.13
C GLU A 120 -18.34 13.07 -13.55
N SER A 121 -18.26 11.87 -14.12
CA SER A 121 -19.42 11.14 -14.64
C SER A 121 -20.22 10.38 -13.58
N ARG A 122 -19.65 10.16 -12.39
CA ARG A 122 -20.30 9.47 -11.28
C ARG A 122 -21.06 10.45 -10.41
N TRP A 123 -22.27 10.06 -9.99
CA TRP A 123 -23.01 10.80 -8.98
C TRP A 123 -22.36 10.58 -7.60
N HIS A 124 -21.95 11.67 -6.96
CA HIS A 124 -21.41 11.66 -5.60
C HIS A 124 -22.38 12.32 -4.63
N ARG A 125 -22.44 11.81 -3.40
CA ARG A 125 -23.32 12.37 -2.37
C ARG A 125 -22.94 13.79 -1.95
N SER A 126 -21.66 14.12 -2.04
CA SER A 126 -21.09 15.43 -1.72
C SER A 126 -19.73 15.63 -2.41
N SER A 127 -19.20 16.84 -2.37
CA SER A 127 -17.83 17.15 -2.80
C SER A 127 -16.78 16.38 -1.99
N SER A 128 -16.99 16.19 -0.69
CA SER A 128 -16.10 15.38 0.16
C SER A 128 -16.11 13.90 -0.24
N SER A 129 -17.27 13.36 -0.64
CA SER A 129 -17.36 12.00 -1.19
C SER A 129 -16.62 11.87 -2.53
N ALA A 130 -16.72 12.87 -3.41
CA ALA A 130 -15.98 12.90 -4.66
C ALA A 130 -14.46 12.96 -4.42
N THR A 131 -14.03 13.80 -3.48
CA THR A 131 -12.61 13.93 -3.09
C THR A 131 -12.08 12.64 -2.48
N THR A 132 -12.86 11.99 -1.62
CA THR A 132 -12.55 10.67 -1.05
C THR A 132 -12.39 9.63 -2.14
N TYR A 133 -13.32 9.59 -3.10
CA TYR A 133 -13.23 8.66 -4.22
C TYR A 133 -11.95 8.85 -5.04
N TRP A 134 -11.58 10.10 -5.33
CA TRP A 134 -10.32 10.42 -6.00
C TRP A 134 -9.11 9.93 -5.21
N TYR A 135 -8.97 10.34 -3.95
CA TYR A 135 -7.79 10.01 -3.16
C TYR A 135 -7.69 8.54 -2.80
N ARG A 136 -8.82 7.82 -2.68
CA ARG A 136 -8.80 6.37 -2.53
C ARG A 136 -8.12 5.71 -3.72
N ASN A 137 -8.58 6.02 -4.93
CA ASN A 137 -7.98 5.47 -6.15
C ASN A 137 -6.52 5.91 -6.32
N LEU A 138 -6.19 7.17 -6.00
CA LEU A 138 -4.83 7.67 -6.08
C LEU A 138 -3.89 6.99 -5.07
N SER A 139 -4.37 6.68 -3.86
CA SER A 139 -3.61 5.97 -2.82
C SER A 139 -3.29 4.54 -3.24
N LEU A 140 -4.28 3.82 -3.76
CA LEU A 140 -4.08 2.48 -4.33
C LEU A 140 -3.09 2.52 -5.51
N TYR A 141 -3.21 3.54 -6.36
CA TYR A 141 -2.31 3.74 -7.51
C TYR A 141 -0.85 3.94 -7.06
N GLN A 142 -0.60 4.65 -5.95
CA GLN A 142 0.76 4.86 -5.44
C GLN A 142 1.51 3.56 -5.23
N VAL A 143 0.85 2.60 -4.58
CA VAL A 143 1.48 1.34 -4.16
C VAL A 143 1.84 0.49 -5.39
N ILE A 144 0.93 0.45 -6.37
CA ILE A 144 1.12 -0.33 -7.59
C ILE A 144 2.18 0.31 -8.50
N GLU A 145 2.10 1.62 -8.73
CA GLU A 145 3.06 2.34 -9.56
C GLU A 145 4.46 2.31 -8.93
N HIS A 146 4.54 2.32 -7.60
CA HIS A 146 5.80 2.11 -6.91
C HIS A 146 6.33 0.68 -7.09
N ALA A 147 5.48 -0.35 -6.97
CA ALA A 147 5.90 -1.73 -7.20
C ALA A 147 6.48 -1.95 -8.61
N ASP A 148 5.93 -1.26 -9.63
CA ASP A 148 6.46 -1.26 -11.00
C ASP A 148 7.82 -0.58 -11.13
N ARG A 149 8.07 0.49 -10.35
CA ARG A 149 9.30 1.29 -10.43
C ARG A 149 10.41 0.77 -9.52
N SER A 150 10.04 0.06 -8.45
CA SER A 150 10.99 -0.49 -7.49
C SER A 150 11.68 -1.71 -8.07
N THR A 151 12.94 -1.86 -7.70
CA THR A 151 13.74 -2.99 -8.17
C THR A 151 13.29 -4.28 -7.50
N GLU A 152 13.78 -5.42 -7.99
CA GLU A 152 13.59 -6.72 -7.31
C GLU A 152 14.25 -6.75 -5.92
N ASN A 153 15.17 -5.82 -5.64
CA ASN A 153 15.75 -5.67 -4.31
C ASN A 153 14.77 -4.94 -3.38
N ALA A 154 14.51 -5.57 -2.23
CA ALA A 154 13.55 -5.13 -1.25
C ALA A 154 13.94 -3.83 -0.52
N ASP A 155 15.21 -3.39 -0.61
CA ASP A 155 15.66 -2.11 -0.06
C ASP A 155 14.94 -0.88 -0.65
N THR A 156 14.41 -1.03 -1.86
CA THR A 156 13.65 0.03 -2.57
C THR A 156 12.14 -0.04 -2.36
N TRP A 157 11.62 -0.99 -1.58
CA TRP A 157 10.17 -1.24 -1.47
C TRP A 157 9.46 -0.33 -0.47
N LEU A 158 10.11 0.63 0.18
CA LEU A 158 9.43 1.59 1.05
C LEU A 158 9.25 2.94 0.35
N LEU A 159 8.02 3.30 0.03
CA LEU A 159 7.67 4.59 -0.56
C LEU A 159 7.66 5.72 0.48
N LEU A 160 8.70 6.55 0.52
CA LEU A 160 8.83 7.62 1.54
C LEU A 160 8.66 9.07 1.05
N LYS A 161 8.93 9.35 -0.23
CA LYS A 161 9.18 10.74 -0.67
C LYS A 161 8.49 11.17 -1.95
N SER A 162 7.94 10.24 -2.73
CA SER A 162 7.38 10.54 -4.04
C SER A 162 5.91 10.19 -4.09
N TYR A 163 5.14 11.05 -4.76
CA TYR A 163 3.80 10.70 -5.20
C TYR A 163 3.84 10.53 -6.71
N TYR A 164 3.07 9.58 -7.20
CA TYR A 164 2.89 9.30 -8.61
C TYR A 164 1.52 9.81 -9.02
N THR A 165 1.50 10.68 -10.02
CA THR A 165 0.28 11.07 -10.70
C THR A 165 0.27 10.37 -12.04
N PRO A 166 -0.82 9.70 -12.46
CA PRO A 166 -0.88 9.14 -13.80
C PRO A 166 -0.77 10.27 -14.83
N GLU A 167 -0.03 10.05 -15.91
CA GLU A 167 0.30 11.10 -16.90
C GLU A 167 -0.93 11.84 -17.45
N LYS A 168 -2.03 11.11 -17.65
CA LYS A 168 -3.32 11.64 -18.12
C LYS A 168 -3.89 12.73 -17.21
N PHE A 169 -3.47 12.78 -15.94
CA PHE A 169 -3.93 13.75 -14.96
C PHE A 169 -2.92 14.87 -14.68
N HIS A 170 -1.72 14.87 -15.27
CA HIS A 170 -0.71 15.93 -15.04
C HIS A 170 -1.23 17.34 -15.37
N LYS A 171 -2.14 17.48 -16.34
CA LYS A 171 -2.74 18.76 -16.77
C LYS A 171 -4.19 18.94 -16.31
N ASN A 172 -4.69 18.07 -15.43
CA ASN A 172 -6.09 18.08 -15.05
C ASN A 172 -6.33 19.07 -13.90
N LYS A 173 -7.45 19.83 -13.97
CA LYS A 173 -7.90 20.80 -12.96
C LYS A 173 -8.02 20.21 -11.55
N TYR A 174 -8.10 18.89 -11.42
CA TYR A 174 -8.05 18.22 -10.11
C TYR A 174 -6.73 18.42 -9.37
N ASN A 175 -5.59 18.54 -10.07
CA ASN A 175 -4.34 18.92 -9.39
C ASN A 175 -4.42 20.35 -8.83
N GLU A 176 -5.22 21.24 -9.40
CA GLU A 176 -5.40 22.61 -8.91
C GLU A 176 -6.32 22.67 -7.66
N MET A 177 -7.23 21.70 -7.50
CA MET A 177 -8.09 21.60 -6.31
C MET A 177 -7.38 20.98 -5.09
N LEU A 178 -6.25 20.30 -5.30
CA LEU A 178 -5.58 19.45 -4.30
C LEU A 178 -4.26 20.03 -3.76
N VAL A 179 -3.87 21.24 -4.19
CA VAL A 179 -2.67 21.97 -3.75
C VAL A 179 -3.05 23.24 -2.99
N ARG A 180 -4.14 23.23 -2.23
CA ARG A 180 -4.45 24.30 -1.25
C ARG A 180 -4.29 23.80 0.16
#